data_AF-A0A257INR5-F1
#
_entry.id   AF-A0A257INR5-F1
#
_cell.length_a   1.000
_cell.length_b   1.000
_cell.length_c   1.000
_cell.angle_alpha   90.00
_cell.angle_beta   90.00
_cell.angle_gamma   90.00
#
_symmetry.space_group_name_H-M   'P 1'
#
loop_
_entity.id
_entity.type
_entity.pdbx_description
1 polymer ?
#
loop_
_entity_poly.entity_id
_entity_poly.type
_entity_poly.pdbx_seq_one_letter_code
_entity_poly.pdbx_strand_id
1 'polypeptide(L)'
;MRKLFILLLLLNSYLVNAQVEMRSDSAIIKSKLRIKNHSEGIGKVLTSDAEGNAIWQNPSGGLWTQALGFIENTNSNGFWSRYASPLPIGANNTTYPPTSPTTGNGTRMAWIPSRSAFQGGTFNLPDGSVRFVSDNIGLFSFCYGLNSESRSRGGIAMGEGAIADGTNNTIAFGESVQVAGIRNFGGGFSNTIGDGSSNTILIGENSNASAGQYNHGLGWGLEMSGFGTSNFGAFNTPIAGSNTAWVSTDPLF
;
A
#
# COMPACT_ATOMS: atom_id res chain seq x y z
N MET A 1 84.93 -1.12 35.55
CA MET A 1 84.01 -1.66 34.52
C MET A 1 82.66 -2.09 35.11
N ARG A 2 81.92 -1.18 35.75
CA ARG A 2 80.62 -1.49 36.41
C ARG A 2 79.53 -0.44 36.18
N LYS A 3 79.70 0.42 35.16
CA LYS A 3 78.75 1.50 34.82
C LYS A 3 78.19 1.44 33.39
N LEU A 4 78.46 0.37 32.63
CA LEU A 4 78.05 0.29 31.21
C LEU A 4 76.97 -0.76 30.91
N PHE A 5 76.50 -1.52 31.90
CA PHE A 5 75.56 -2.63 31.66
C PHE A 5 74.10 -2.38 32.06
N ILE A 6 73.78 -1.21 32.64
CA ILE A 6 72.42 -0.88 33.06
C ILE A 6 71.71 0.06 32.06
N LEU A 7 72.43 0.65 31.11
CA LEU A 7 71.82 1.52 30.10
C LEU A 7 71.21 0.75 28.90
N LEU A 8 71.56 -0.53 28.71
CA LEU A 8 71.05 -1.33 27.58
C LEU A 8 69.74 -2.09 27.89
N LEU A 9 69.26 -2.06 29.13
CA LEU A 9 67.99 -2.71 29.52
C LEU A 9 66.79 -1.76 29.66
N LEU A 10 66.97 -0.46 29.42
CA LEU A 10 65.88 0.52 29.43
C LEU A 10 65.30 0.83 28.03
N LEU A 11 65.85 0.22 26.98
CA LEU A 11 65.37 0.35 25.60
C LEU A 11 64.18 -0.58 25.26
N ASN A 12 63.51 -1.17 26.26
CA ASN A 12 62.23 -1.87 26.09
C ASN A 12 61.05 -1.06 26.65
N SER A 13 61.22 0.24 26.84
CA SER A 13 60.13 1.11 27.21
C SER A 13 59.34 1.51 25.96
N TYR A 14 58.15 0.92 25.84
CA TYR A 14 57.03 1.34 25.00
C TYR A 14 57.12 1.03 23.49
N LEU A 15 57.11 -0.26 23.14
CA LEU A 15 56.25 -0.67 22.03
C LEU A 15 54.80 -0.46 22.48
N VAL A 16 54.34 0.77 22.33
CA VAL A 16 52.91 1.06 22.36
C VAL A 16 52.29 0.16 21.30
N ASN A 17 51.35 -0.66 21.74
CA ASN A 17 50.55 -1.58 20.94
C ASN A 17 49.57 -0.80 20.03
N ALA A 18 50.07 0.21 19.32
CA ALA A 18 49.32 0.98 18.36
C ALA A 18 49.48 0.31 17.00
N GLN A 19 48.43 -0.44 16.62
CA GLN A 19 48.21 -1.02 15.29
C GLN A 19 47.99 0.09 14.24
N VAL A 20 48.95 1.01 14.08
CA VAL A 20 48.89 2.14 13.16
C VAL A 20 50.03 2.00 12.16
N GLU A 21 49.68 1.71 10.92
CA GLU A 21 50.62 1.72 9.80
C GLU A 21 50.63 3.14 9.24
N MET A 22 51.71 3.88 9.49
CA MET A 22 51.88 5.26 9.03
C MET A 22 52.77 5.27 7.78
N ARG A 23 52.26 5.81 6.68
CA ARG A 23 53.02 6.27 5.51
C ARG A 23 53.04 7.80 5.53
N SER A 24 53.93 8.40 4.74
CA SER A 24 54.06 9.86 4.64
C SER A 24 52.79 10.57 4.15
N ASP A 25 51.89 9.82 3.51
CA ASP A 25 50.68 10.28 2.85
C ASP A 25 49.39 9.63 3.37
N SER A 26 49.49 8.61 4.24
CA SER A 26 48.33 7.82 4.65
C SER A 26 48.55 7.13 6.00
N ALA A 27 47.50 7.08 6.82
CA ALA A 27 47.48 6.28 8.04
C ALA A 27 46.28 5.34 7.98
N ILE A 28 46.54 4.03 8.07
CA ILE A 28 45.47 3.04 8.14
C ILE A 28 45.16 2.78 9.61
N ILE A 29 43.97 3.18 10.05
CA ILE A 29 43.46 2.85 11.38
C ILE A 29 42.74 1.51 11.28
N LYS A 30 43.43 0.43 11.68
CA LYS A 30 42.90 -0.96 11.64
C LYS A 30 41.83 -1.24 12.71
N SER A 31 41.55 -0.26 13.58
CA SER A 31 40.59 -0.34 14.68
C SER A 31 39.55 0.80 14.61
N LYS A 32 38.61 0.86 15.56
CA LYS A 32 37.62 1.95 15.61
C LYS A 32 38.32 3.30 15.88
N LEU A 33 38.15 4.26 14.98
CA LEU A 33 38.56 5.66 15.18
C LEU A 33 37.65 6.33 16.22
N ARG A 34 38.23 6.82 17.32
CA ARG A 34 37.52 7.65 18.32
C ARG A 34 38.21 9.01 18.43
N ILE A 35 37.52 10.06 17.99
CA ILE A 35 37.96 11.45 18.17
C ILE A 35 37.58 11.88 19.60
N LYS A 36 38.56 12.20 20.44
CA LYS A 36 38.36 12.45 21.89
C LYS A 36 38.20 13.92 22.28
N ASN A 37 38.22 14.86 21.33
CA ASN A 37 38.14 16.28 21.66
C ASN A 37 36.70 16.67 22.06
N HIS A 38 36.58 17.53 23.07
CA HIS A 38 35.49 17.55 24.06
C HIS A 38 34.15 18.16 23.61
N SER A 39 33.92 18.46 22.33
CA SER A 39 32.65 19.06 21.89
C SER A 39 32.39 19.12 20.37
N GLU A 40 33.43 19.05 19.53
CA GLU A 40 33.35 19.43 18.10
C GLU A 40 32.38 18.57 17.26
N GLY A 41 32.12 17.33 17.66
CA GLY A 41 31.26 16.38 16.93
C GLY A 41 29.94 16.02 17.62
N ILE A 42 29.58 16.65 18.75
CA ILE A 42 28.34 16.30 19.47
C ILE A 42 27.13 16.58 18.57
N GLY A 43 26.37 15.52 18.24
CA GLY A 43 25.17 15.61 17.40
C GLY A 43 25.44 15.92 15.91
N LYS A 44 26.70 15.86 15.47
CA LYS A 44 27.12 16.08 14.07
C LYS A 44 27.39 14.75 13.37
N VAL A 45 27.41 14.79 12.04
CA VAL A 45 27.87 13.67 11.20
C VAL A 45 29.19 14.07 10.57
N LEU A 46 30.18 13.19 10.59
CA LEU A 46 31.44 13.39 9.87
C LEU A 46 31.23 12.92 8.42
N THR A 47 31.39 13.83 7.47
CA THR A 47 31.31 13.49 6.04
C THR A 47 32.56 13.90 5.31
N SER A 48 32.89 13.14 4.27
CA SER A 48 34.00 13.43 3.36
C SER A 48 33.51 14.20 2.14
N ASP A 49 34.28 15.16 1.65
CA ASP A 49 34.14 15.69 0.29
C ASP A 49 34.77 14.74 -0.75
N ALA A 50 34.80 15.17 -2.01
CA ALA A 50 35.35 14.40 -3.13
C ALA A 50 36.89 14.26 -3.06
N GLU A 51 37.55 15.17 -2.35
CA GLU A 51 38.99 15.20 -2.12
C GLU A 51 39.42 14.39 -0.89
N GLY A 52 38.46 13.86 -0.11
CA GLY A 52 38.74 13.06 1.08
C GLY A 52 38.82 13.86 2.40
N ASN A 53 38.54 15.16 2.38
CA ASN A 53 38.57 16.00 3.59
C ASN A 53 37.31 15.75 4.43
N ALA A 54 37.51 15.50 5.72
CA ALA A 54 36.44 15.25 6.65
C ALA A 54 35.95 16.54 7.31
N ILE A 55 34.64 16.81 7.26
CA ILE A 55 34.02 17.99 7.85
C ILE A 55 32.85 17.54 8.74
N TRP A 56 32.73 18.16 9.92
CA TRP A 56 31.55 17.99 10.77
C TRP A 56 30.40 18.83 10.23
N GLN A 57 29.30 18.18 9.85
CA GLN A 57 28.09 18.87 9.43
C GLN A 57 26.91 18.51 10.33
N ASN A 58 25.90 19.39 10.32
CA ASN A 58 24.59 19.01 10.84
C ASN A 58 24.10 17.78 10.07
N PRO A 59 23.49 16.78 10.73
CA PRO A 59 22.76 15.76 10.02
C PRO A 59 21.76 16.44 9.08
N SER A 60 21.74 16.07 7.80
CA SER A 60 20.67 16.49 6.91
C SER A 60 19.37 15.92 7.49
N GLY A 61 18.53 16.79 8.05
CA GLY A 61 17.25 16.36 8.61
C GLY A 61 16.42 15.69 7.54
N GLY A 62 15.98 14.46 7.79
CA GLY A 62 14.95 13.85 6.95
C GLY A 62 13.65 14.66 7.02
N LEU A 63 12.79 14.51 6.02
CA LEU A 63 11.43 15.08 6.06
C LEU A 63 10.51 14.36 7.07
N TRP A 64 11.05 13.40 7.80
CA TRP A 64 10.36 12.58 8.78
C TRP A 64 11.18 12.52 10.06
N THR A 65 10.52 12.80 11.19
CA THR A 65 11.10 12.64 12.52
C THR A 65 10.20 11.74 13.36
N GLN A 66 10.77 11.06 14.35
CA GLN A 66 9.97 10.42 15.38
C GLN A 66 9.77 11.40 16.53
N ALA A 67 8.54 11.68 16.90
CA ALA A 67 8.19 12.55 18.01
C ALA A 67 7.04 11.94 18.78
N LEU A 68 7.24 11.78 20.11
CA LEU A 68 6.23 11.21 21.02
C LEU A 68 5.68 9.83 20.57
N GLY A 69 6.49 9.02 19.88
CA GLY A 69 6.08 7.72 19.35
C GLY A 69 5.36 7.76 18.00
N PHE A 70 5.14 8.94 17.43
CA PHE A 70 4.59 9.14 16.09
C PHE A 70 5.69 9.42 15.07
N ILE A 71 5.39 9.15 13.80
CA ILE A 71 6.19 9.64 12.68
C ILE A 71 5.55 10.95 12.22
N GLU A 72 6.30 12.04 12.30
CA GLU A 72 5.86 13.38 11.91
C GLU A 72 6.57 13.83 10.64
N ASN A 73 5.80 14.42 9.71
CA ASN A 73 6.37 15.08 8.57
C ASN A 73 6.85 16.48 8.97
N THR A 74 8.10 16.81 8.67
CA THR A 74 8.71 18.11 9.04
C THR A 74 8.56 19.18 7.97
N ASN A 75 7.88 18.90 6.85
CA ASN A 75 7.60 19.88 5.82
C ASN A 75 6.46 20.81 6.25
N SER A 76 6.69 22.12 6.17
CA SER A 76 5.67 23.16 6.41
C SER A 76 4.39 23.00 5.57
N ASN A 77 4.51 22.40 4.38
CA ASN A 77 3.38 22.16 3.47
C ASN A 77 2.81 20.73 3.58
N GLY A 78 3.28 19.91 4.52
CA GLY A 78 2.84 18.54 4.75
C GLY A 78 3.45 17.49 3.80
N PHE A 79 2.82 16.30 3.76
CA PHE A 79 3.29 15.16 2.97
C PHE A 79 2.72 15.18 1.54
N TRP A 80 3.62 15.25 0.55
CA TRP A 80 3.28 15.22 -0.87
C TRP A 80 3.99 14.03 -1.49
N SER A 81 3.23 13.08 -2.02
CA SER A 81 3.80 11.97 -2.80
C SER A 81 3.81 12.32 -4.28
N ARG A 82 4.92 12.05 -4.97
CA ARG A 82 5.02 12.20 -6.43
C ARG A 82 5.54 10.90 -7.03
N TYR A 83 4.84 10.42 -8.05
CA TYR A 83 5.38 9.42 -8.97
C TYR A 83 5.85 10.12 -10.24
N ALA A 84 7.07 9.84 -10.68
CA ALA A 84 7.70 10.60 -11.77
C ALA A 84 7.00 10.38 -13.13
N SER A 85 6.45 9.19 -13.34
CA SER A 85 5.78 8.81 -14.58
C SER A 85 4.26 8.77 -14.38
N PRO A 86 3.46 9.44 -15.21
CA PRO A 86 2.01 9.31 -15.13
C PRO A 86 1.60 7.87 -15.45
N LEU A 87 0.52 7.40 -14.81
CA LEU A 87 -0.07 6.10 -15.12
C LEU A 87 -0.91 6.23 -16.41
N PRO A 88 -0.55 5.56 -17.52
CA PRO A 88 -1.27 5.68 -18.78
C PRO A 88 -2.63 5.01 -18.73
N ILE A 89 -3.54 5.44 -19.61
CA ILE A 89 -4.89 4.86 -19.72
C ILE A 89 -4.85 3.36 -20.06
N GLY A 90 -3.87 2.91 -20.85
CA GLY A 90 -3.68 1.50 -21.23
C GLY A 90 -2.90 0.65 -20.22
N ALA A 91 -2.63 1.16 -19.01
CA ALA A 91 -1.94 0.39 -17.98
C ALA A 91 -2.68 -0.93 -17.67
N ASN A 92 -1.91 -1.96 -17.35
CA ASN A 92 -2.40 -3.29 -16.98
C ASN A 92 -1.47 -3.95 -15.94
N ASN A 93 -1.84 -5.13 -15.45
CA ASN A 93 -1.05 -5.85 -14.45
C ASN A 93 0.32 -6.35 -14.96
N THR A 94 0.55 -6.39 -16.28
CA THR A 94 1.86 -6.76 -16.86
C THR A 94 2.81 -5.58 -16.90
N THR A 95 2.31 -4.40 -17.27
CA THR A 95 3.11 -3.16 -17.41
C THR A 95 3.26 -2.40 -16.10
N TYR A 96 2.30 -2.54 -15.18
CA TYR A 96 2.29 -1.90 -13.87
C TYR A 96 1.87 -2.92 -12.80
N PRO A 97 2.70 -3.95 -12.51
CA PRO A 97 2.34 -5.01 -11.58
C PRO A 97 2.07 -4.46 -10.17
N PRO A 98 1.14 -5.06 -9.41
CA PRO A 98 0.95 -4.74 -8.01
C PRO A 98 2.21 -5.10 -7.19
N THR A 99 2.72 -4.13 -6.44
CA THR A 99 3.90 -4.30 -5.56
C THR A 99 3.51 -4.16 -4.11
N SER A 100 3.58 -5.26 -3.34
CA SER A 100 3.24 -5.24 -1.91
C SER A 100 4.41 -4.76 -1.04
N PRO A 101 4.17 -3.84 -0.08
CA PRO A 101 5.21 -3.43 0.88
C PRO A 101 5.64 -4.55 1.83
N THR A 102 4.70 -5.41 2.25
CA THR A 102 4.94 -6.59 3.12
C THR A 102 3.81 -7.61 2.93
N THR A 103 4.15 -8.90 2.94
CA THR A 103 3.19 -10.01 2.80
C THR A 103 2.64 -10.48 4.16
N GLY A 104 1.43 -11.06 4.19
CA GLY A 104 0.83 -11.74 5.37
C GLY A 104 -0.34 -10.99 5.99
N ASN A 105 -0.94 -11.53 7.06
CA ASN A 105 -2.01 -10.87 7.83
C ASN A 105 -1.50 -9.58 8.52
N GLY A 106 -2.43 -8.72 8.97
CA GLY A 106 -2.14 -7.50 9.72
C GLY A 106 -2.86 -6.24 9.22
N THR A 107 -2.71 -5.17 9.98
CA THR A 107 -3.31 -3.84 9.74
C THR A 107 -2.27 -2.87 9.18
N ARG A 108 -2.60 -2.19 8.07
CA ARG A 108 -1.67 -1.30 7.37
C ARG A 108 -2.38 -0.40 6.38
N MET A 109 -1.64 0.57 5.88
CA MET A 109 -2.04 1.51 4.84
C MET A 109 -0.92 1.62 3.81
N ALA A 110 -1.26 1.69 2.53
CA ALA A 110 -0.34 1.83 1.43
C ALA A 110 -0.93 2.74 0.34
N TRP A 111 -0.18 3.80 0.02
CA TRP A 111 -0.29 4.47 -1.26
C TRP A 111 0.61 3.72 -2.26
N ILE A 112 0.06 3.37 -3.43
CA ILE A 112 0.76 2.62 -4.48
C ILE A 112 0.84 3.51 -5.72
N PRO A 113 1.87 4.36 -5.82
CA PRO A 113 1.93 5.39 -6.84
C PRO A 113 1.91 4.84 -8.27
N SER A 114 2.58 3.71 -8.50
CA SER A 114 2.63 3.01 -9.80
C SER A 114 1.28 2.52 -10.29
N ARG A 115 0.26 2.47 -9.43
CA ARG A 115 -1.12 2.07 -9.76
C ARG A 115 -2.13 3.19 -9.54
N SER A 116 -1.68 4.36 -9.08
CA SER A 116 -2.56 5.44 -8.61
C SER A 116 -3.64 4.93 -7.65
N ALA A 117 -3.26 4.02 -6.76
CA ALA A 117 -4.21 3.28 -5.93
C ALA A 117 -3.89 3.43 -4.44
N PHE A 118 -4.94 3.41 -3.63
CA PHE A 118 -4.84 3.47 -2.16
C PHE A 118 -5.46 2.23 -1.55
N GLN A 119 -4.75 1.60 -0.62
CA GLN A 119 -5.23 0.44 0.12
C GLN A 119 -4.97 0.62 1.60
N GLY A 120 -5.93 0.27 2.45
CA GLY A 120 -5.72 0.19 3.87
C GLY A 120 -6.68 -0.75 4.57
N GLY A 121 -6.50 -0.90 5.88
CA GLY A 121 -7.33 -1.75 6.72
C GLY A 121 -6.61 -2.99 7.22
N THR A 122 -7.38 -4.00 7.58
CA THR A 122 -6.92 -5.22 8.27
C THR A 122 -7.16 -6.44 7.40
N PHE A 123 -6.13 -7.26 7.23
CA PHE A 123 -6.27 -8.58 6.61
C PHE A 123 -6.05 -9.63 7.69
N ASN A 124 -7.08 -10.42 7.95
CA ASN A 124 -7.05 -11.52 8.89
C ASN A 124 -7.79 -12.70 8.27
N LEU A 125 -7.09 -13.40 7.39
CA LEU A 125 -7.67 -14.54 6.68
C LEU A 125 -7.30 -15.84 7.39
N PRO A 126 -8.27 -16.78 7.56
CA PRO A 126 -8.03 -18.05 8.25
C PRO A 126 -6.96 -18.91 7.58
N ASP A 127 -6.79 -18.77 6.26
CA ASP A 127 -5.82 -19.50 5.46
C ASP A 127 -4.42 -18.87 5.46
N GLY A 128 -4.26 -17.71 6.12
CA GLY A 128 -3.01 -16.94 6.11
C GLY A 128 -2.64 -16.36 4.74
N SER A 129 -3.55 -16.38 3.77
CA SER A 129 -3.28 -15.92 2.41
C SER A 129 -2.94 -14.42 2.37
N VAL A 130 -2.08 -14.06 1.43
CA VAL A 130 -1.58 -12.69 1.29
C VAL A 130 -2.55 -11.91 0.43
N ARG A 131 -3.24 -10.93 1.03
CA ARG A 131 -4.19 -10.08 0.30
C ARG A 131 -3.88 -8.59 0.34
N PHE A 132 -2.85 -8.18 1.07
CA PHE A 132 -2.36 -6.82 1.02
C PHE A 132 -1.56 -6.62 -0.28
N VAL A 133 -2.19 -5.95 -1.25
CA VAL A 133 -1.63 -5.47 -2.53
C VAL A 133 -1.41 -6.48 -3.65
N SER A 134 -0.81 -7.66 -3.45
CA SER A 134 -0.21 -8.41 -4.58
C SER A 134 -1.15 -9.00 -5.63
N ASP A 135 -2.48 -9.02 -5.46
CA ASP A 135 -3.46 -9.28 -6.53
C ASP A 135 -4.82 -8.59 -6.28
N ASN A 136 -4.93 -7.80 -5.21
CA ASN A 136 -6.21 -7.33 -4.67
C ASN A 136 -6.43 -5.82 -4.77
N ILE A 137 -5.58 -5.15 -5.55
CA ILE A 137 -5.70 -3.72 -5.83
C ILE A 137 -5.64 -3.46 -7.33
N GLY A 138 -6.67 -2.82 -7.86
CA GLY A 138 -6.80 -2.41 -9.25
C GLY A 138 -5.90 -1.22 -9.59
N LEU A 139 -6.03 -0.76 -10.82
CA LEU A 139 -5.47 0.52 -11.26
C LEU A 139 -6.48 1.62 -10.91
N PHE A 140 -6.03 2.78 -10.44
CA PHE A 140 -6.90 3.90 -10.05
C PHE A 140 -7.93 3.57 -8.96
N SER A 141 -7.65 2.57 -8.11
CA SER A 141 -8.63 2.00 -7.17
C SER A 141 -8.45 2.47 -5.73
N PHE A 142 -9.50 2.29 -4.93
CA PHE A 142 -9.50 2.55 -3.49
C PHE A 142 -10.02 1.33 -2.73
N CYS A 143 -9.31 0.89 -1.69
CA CYS A 143 -9.71 -0.25 -0.87
C CYS A 143 -9.50 0.04 0.61
N TYR A 144 -10.53 -0.12 1.45
CA TYR A 144 -10.37 0.07 2.90
C TYR A 144 -11.31 -0.80 3.74
N GLY A 145 -10.80 -1.43 4.80
CA GLY A 145 -11.63 -2.13 5.79
C GLY A 145 -11.07 -3.50 6.20
N LEU A 146 -11.93 -4.39 6.69
CA LEU A 146 -11.54 -5.75 7.10
C LEU A 146 -11.68 -6.70 5.90
N ASN A 147 -10.60 -7.35 5.49
CA ASN A 147 -10.60 -8.34 4.40
C ASN A 147 -11.23 -7.85 3.07
N SER A 148 -11.29 -6.53 2.85
CA SER A 148 -11.85 -5.94 1.62
C SER A 148 -10.84 -5.93 0.48
N GLU A 149 -11.34 -5.95 -0.76
CA GLU A 149 -10.53 -6.06 -1.97
C GLU A 149 -11.11 -5.23 -3.11
N SER A 150 -10.28 -4.45 -3.79
CA SER A 150 -10.71 -3.69 -4.97
C SER A 150 -9.82 -4.02 -6.14
N ARG A 151 -10.15 -5.07 -6.89
CA ARG A 151 -9.38 -5.57 -8.06
C ARG A 151 -9.72 -4.83 -9.35
N SER A 152 -10.92 -4.24 -9.43
CA SER A 152 -11.41 -3.51 -10.59
C SER A 152 -10.58 -2.25 -10.90
N ARG A 153 -10.42 -1.94 -12.20
CA ARG A 153 -9.87 -0.66 -12.66
C ARG A 153 -10.84 0.47 -12.31
N GLY A 154 -10.41 1.44 -11.50
CA GLY A 154 -11.27 2.48 -10.94
C GLY A 154 -12.24 1.95 -9.88
N GLY A 155 -11.96 0.76 -9.33
CA GLY A 155 -12.81 0.12 -8.33
C GLY A 155 -12.73 0.80 -6.97
N ILE A 156 -13.81 0.68 -6.19
CA ILE A 156 -13.84 1.09 -4.79
C ILE A 156 -14.40 -0.06 -3.97
N ALA A 157 -13.68 -0.51 -2.94
CA ALA A 157 -14.17 -1.50 -1.98
C ALA A 157 -14.00 -0.98 -0.55
N MET A 158 -15.11 -0.94 0.21
CA MET A 158 -15.10 -0.42 1.58
C MET A 158 -15.99 -1.22 2.50
N GLY A 159 -15.47 -1.63 3.67
CA GLY A 159 -16.20 -2.34 4.71
C GLY A 159 -15.58 -3.68 5.09
N GLU A 160 -16.41 -4.66 5.45
CA GLU A 160 -15.96 -6.01 5.83
C GLU A 160 -16.20 -6.98 4.68
N GLY A 161 -15.16 -7.62 4.16
CA GLY A 161 -15.29 -8.57 3.05
C GLY A 161 -15.89 -7.97 1.77
N ALA A 162 -15.85 -6.65 1.60
CA ALA A 162 -16.34 -5.99 0.39
C ALA A 162 -15.36 -6.25 -0.77
N ILE A 163 -15.87 -6.71 -1.91
CA ILE A 163 -15.07 -7.12 -3.07
C ILE A 163 -15.59 -6.38 -4.31
N ALA A 164 -14.77 -5.50 -4.87
CA ALA A 164 -15.00 -4.88 -6.18
C ALA A 164 -14.06 -5.51 -7.21
N ASP A 165 -14.53 -6.53 -7.93
CA ASP A 165 -13.71 -7.39 -8.80
C ASP A 165 -14.11 -7.38 -10.29
N GLY A 166 -15.02 -6.51 -10.68
CA GLY A 166 -15.41 -6.33 -12.07
C GLY A 166 -14.31 -5.77 -12.98
N THR A 167 -14.62 -5.66 -14.27
CA THR A 167 -13.67 -5.19 -15.29
C THR A 167 -13.32 -3.71 -15.09
N ASN A 168 -14.33 -2.87 -14.82
CA ASN A 168 -14.15 -1.43 -14.69
C ASN A 168 -15.21 -0.76 -13.80
N ASN A 169 -14.77 0.19 -12.98
CA ASN A 169 -15.60 1.16 -12.28
C ASN A 169 -16.68 0.52 -11.40
N THR A 170 -16.36 -0.57 -10.72
CA THR A 170 -17.27 -1.17 -9.73
C THR A 170 -17.05 -0.62 -8.34
N ILE A 171 -18.13 -0.43 -7.59
CA ILE A 171 -18.11 0.07 -6.22
C ILE A 171 -18.82 -0.95 -5.32
N ALA A 172 -18.12 -1.50 -4.34
CA ALA A 172 -18.64 -2.38 -3.30
C ALA A 172 -18.52 -1.69 -1.93
N PHE A 173 -19.64 -1.55 -1.23
CA PHE A 173 -19.68 -0.88 0.07
C PHE A 173 -20.51 -1.67 1.10
N GLY A 174 -19.95 -1.94 2.27
CA GLY A 174 -20.64 -2.62 3.38
C GLY A 174 -20.02 -3.97 3.73
N GLU A 175 -20.84 -4.91 4.18
CA GLU A 175 -20.39 -6.22 4.67
C GLU A 175 -20.72 -7.33 3.68
N SER A 176 -19.72 -8.15 3.34
CA SER A 176 -19.86 -9.30 2.42
C SER A 176 -20.50 -8.94 1.07
N VAL A 177 -20.23 -7.73 0.57
CA VAL A 177 -20.74 -7.25 -0.73
C VAL A 177 -19.75 -7.57 -1.84
N GLN A 178 -20.17 -8.29 -2.88
CA GLN A 178 -19.37 -8.56 -4.07
C GLN A 178 -19.95 -7.87 -5.31
N VAL A 179 -19.13 -7.11 -6.04
CA VAL A 179 -19.53 -6.35 -7.22
C VAL A 179 -18.57 -6.58 -8.38
N ALA A 180 -19.00 -7.45 -9.28
CA ALA A 180 -18.35 -7.78 -10.55
C ALA A 180 -18.93 -6.97 -11.72
N GLY A 181 -18.53 -7.28 -12.95
CA GLY A 181 -19.08 -6.68 -14.17
C GLY A 181 -18.55 -5.28 -14.46
N ILE A 182 -19.39 -4.41 -15.03
CA ILE A 182 -18.97 -3.08 -15.53
C ILE A 182 -19.85 -1.97 -14.97
N ARG A 183 -19.24 -0.97 -14.31
CA ARG A 183 -19.93 0.25 -13.83
C ARG A 183 -21.09 -0.04 -12.86
N ASN A 184 -20.89 -1.03 -12.00
CA ASN A 184 -21.89 -1.45 -11.02
C ASN A 184 -21.64 -0.82 -9.65
N PHE A 185 -22.71 -0.62 -8.88
CA PHE A 185 -22.66 -0.16 -7.50
C PHE A 185 -23.43 -1.14 -6.61
N GLY A 186 -22.74 -1.77 -5.66
CA GLY A 186 -23.32 -2.64 -4.64
C GLY A 186 -23.11 -2.05 -3.26
N GLY A 187 -24.17 -2.02 -2.44
CA GLY A 187 -24.14 -1.48 -1.08
C GLY A 187 -24.93 -2.33 -0.08
N GLY A 188 -24.50 -2.42 1.18
CA GLY A 188 -25.28 -3.03 2.27
C GLY A 188 -24.66 -4.32 2.83
N PHE A 189 -25.45 -5.38 3.00
CA PHE A 189 -25.01 -6.65 3.60
C PHE A 189 -25.28 -7.85 2.68
N SER A 190 -24.26 -8.66 2.39
CA SER A 190 -24.37 -9.90 1.60
C SER A 190 -25.05 -9.73 0.23
N ASN A 191 -24.77 -8.62 -0.46
CA ASN A 191 -25.24 -8.43 -1.83
C ASN A 191 -24.22 -8.91 -2.87
N THR A 192 -24.69 -9.48 -3.97
CA THR A 192 -23.85 -9.90 -5.09
C THR A 192 -24.33 -9.27 -6.40
N ILE A 193 -23.43 -8.65 -7.16
CA ILE A 193 -23.65 -8.27 -8.56
C ILE A 193 -22.64 -9.05 -9.41
N GLY A 194 -23.13 -9.90 -10.31
CA GLY A 194 -22.32 -10.82 -11.13
C GLY A 194 -21.63 -10.17 -12.34
N ASP A 195 -20.69 -10.90 -12.95
CA ASP A 195 -19.83 -10.40 -14.05
C ASP A 195 -20.59 -10.11 -15.35
N GLY A 196 -21.76 -10.74 -15.53
CA GLY A 196 -22.68 -10.47 -16.65
C GLY A 196 -23.52 -9.20 -16.48
N SER A 197 -23.32 -8.44 -15.41
CA SER A 197 -24.10 -7.24 -15.11
C SER A 197 -23.37 -5.96 -15.51
N SER A 198 -24.10 -4.96 -15.99
CA SER A 198 -23.53 -3.64 -16.24
C SER A 198 -24.48 -2.50 -15.93
N ASN A 199 -23.96 -1.40 -15.42
CA ASN A 199 -24.77 -0.23 -15.06
C ASN A 199 -25.86 -0.55 -14.02
N THR A 200 -25.59 -1.50 -13.13
CA THR A 200 -26.52 -1.98 -12.10
C THR A 200 -26.22 -1.35 -10.74
N ILE A 201 -27.27 -0.94 -10.04
CA ILE A 201 -27.22 -0.47 -8.66
C ILE A 201 -27.99 -1.48 -7.81
N LEU A 202 -27.37 -2.01 -6.75
CA LEU A 202 -28.03 -2.91 -5.80
C LEU A 202 -27.69 -2.49 -4.37
N ILE A 203 -28.71 -2.16 -3.58
CA ILE A 203 -28.53 -1.70 -2.20
C ILE A 203 -29.47 -2.47 -1.28
N GLY A 204 -28.99 -2.88 -0.12
CA GLY A 204 -29.82 -3.49 0.92
C GLY A 204 -29.20 -4.78 1.43
N GLU A 205 -29.96 -5.87 1.51
CA GLU A 205 -29.52 -7.09 2.17
C GLU A 205 -29.80 -8.35 1.34
N ASN A 206 -28.89 -9.32 1.35
CA ASN A 206 -29.05 -10.67 0.80
C ASN A 206 -29.63 -10.70 -0.63
N SER A 207 -29.27 -9.73 -1.46
CA SER A 207 -29.81 -9.57 -2.80
C SER A 207 -28.77 -9.94 -3.87
N ASN A 208 -29.23 -10.42 -5.02
CA ASN A 208 -28.39 -10.94 -6.07
C ASN A 208 -28.81 -10.39 -7.44
N ALA A 209 -27.89 -9.73 -8.12
CA ALA A 209 -28.01 -9.31 -9.52
C ALA A 209 -27.08 -10.16 -10.39
N SER A 210 -27.51 -11.39 -10.70
CA SER A 210 -26.69 -12.42 -11.36
C SER A 210 -26.24 -12.06 -12.77
N ALA A 211 -27.08 -11.35 -13.52
CA ALA A 211 -26.81 -10.86 -14.86
C ALA A 211 -27.72 -9.65 -15.16
N GLY A 212 -27.49 -9.00 -16.31
CA GLY A 212 -28.41 -8.01 -16.83
C GLY A 212 -27.95 -6.58 -16.66
N GLN A 213 -28.46 -5.74 -17.53
CA GLN A 213 -27.97 -4.37 -17.68
C GLN A 213 -28.99 -3.36 -17.17
N TYR A 214 -28.51 -2.25 -16.59
CA TYR A 214 -29.32 -1.11 -16.16
C TYR A 214 -30.33 -1.43 -15.04
N ASN A 215 -29.97 -2.33 -14.13
CA ASN A 215 -30.86 -2.77 -13.06
C ASN A 215 -30.73 -1.88 -11.82
N HIS A 216 -31.85 -1.57 -11.15
CA HIS A 216 -31.88 -0.83 -9.88
C HIS A 216 -32.61 -1.61 -8.78
N GLY A 217 -31.90 -2.06 -7.76
CA GLY A 217 -32.45 -2.80 -6.63
C GLY A 217 -32.27 -2.07 -5.30
N LEU A 218 -33.33 -1.97 -4.52
CA LEU A 218 -33.25 -1.52 -3.12
C LEU A 218 -34.18 -2.34 -2.22
N GLY A 219 -33.60 -3.17 -1.35
CA GLY A 219 -34.41 -4.10 -0.57
C GLY A 219 -33.69 -5.27 0.06
N TRP A 220 -34.46 -6.31 0.42
CA TRP A 220 -33.97 -7.53 1.05
C TRP A 220 -34.32 -8.76 0.21
N GLY A 221 -33.36 -9.65 -0.08
CA GLY A 221 -33.67 -10.88 -0.80
C GLY A 221 -34.13 -10.65 -2.24
N LEU A 222 -33.66 -9.59 -2.90
CA LEU A 222 -34.03 -9.32 -4.29
C LEU A 222 -33.22 -10.23 -5.22
N GLU A 223 -33.88 -10.82 -6.20
CA GLU A 223 -33.19 -11.38 -7.36
C GLU A 223 -33.28 -10.37 -8.51
N MET A 224 -32.27 -10.23 -9.35
CA MET A 224 -32.27 -9.32 -10.50
C MET A 224 -31.51 -9.98 -11.66
N SER A 225 -32.14 -10.07 -12.83
CA SER A 225 -31.55 -10.74 -14.00
C SER A 225 -31.95 -10.15 -15.35
N GLY A 226 -32.96 -9.27 -15.39
CA GLY A 226 -33.47 -8.68 -16.63
C GLY A 226 -32.70 -7.45 -17.11
N PHE A 227 -33.20 -6.82 -18.17
CA PHE A 227 -32.71 -5.56 -18.71
C PHE A 227 -33.60 -4.40 -18.21
N GLY A 228 -32.99 -3.38 -17.60
CA GLY A 228 -33.71 -2.19 -17.14
C GLY A 228 -34.67 -2.43 -15.97
N THR A 229 -34.49 -3.50 -15.21
CA THR A 229 -35.41 -3.87 -14.13
C THR A 229 -35.20 -2.97 -12.91
N SER A 230 -36.30 -2.49 -12.34
CA SER A 230 -36.28 -1.83 -11.04
C SER A 230 -36.96 -2.75 -10.03
N ASN A 231 -36.39 -2.89 -8.83
CA ASN A 231 -36.94 -3.79 -7.83
C ASN A 231 -36.78 -3.18 -6.43
N PHE A 232 -37.91 -2.93 -5.77
CA PHE A 232 -37.95 -2.31 -4.44
C PHE A 232 -38.78 -3.17 -3.50
N GLY A 233 -38.27 -3.45 -2.29
CA GLY A 233 -39.01 -4.17 -1.25
C GLY A 233 -38.30 -5.41 -0.74
N ALA A 234 -38.98 -6.55 -0.65
CA ALA A 234 -38.41 -7.77 -0.11
C ALA A 234 -38.84 -9.02 -0.91
N PHE A 235 -37.91 -9.94 -1.14
CA PHE A 235 -38.13 -11.26 -1.76
C PHE A 235 -38.75 -11.22 -3.16
N ASN A 236 -38.54 -10.12 -3.87
CA ASN A 236 -39.05 -9.97 -5.23
C ASN A 236 -38.12 -10.69 -6.21
N THR A 237 -38.70 -11.57 -7.03
CA THR A 237 -38.04 -12.21 -8.17
C THR A 237 -38.57 -11.58 -9.46
N PRO A 238 -37.70 -11.05 -10.36
CA PRO A 238 -38.12 -10.43 -11.60
C PRO A 238 -38.76 -11.47 -12.51
N ILE A 239 -39.72 -11.01 -13.29
CA ILE A 239 -40.32 -11.80 -14.37
C ILE A 239 -39.22 -12.07 -15.41
N ALA A 240 -39.13 -13.33 -15.85
CA ALA A 240 -38.14 -13.75 -16.84
C ALA A 240 -38.22 -12.88 -18.11
N GLY A 241 -37.09 -12.29 -18.47
CA GLY A 241 -36.94 -11.34 -19.56
C GLY A 241 -35.58 -11.46 -20.22
N SER A 242 -35.31 -10.62 -21.21
CA SER A 242 -33.97 -10.52 -21.80
C SER A 242 -33.04 -9.77 -20.85
N ASN A 243 -31.76 -10.15 -20.80
CA ASN A 243 -30.77 -9.51 -19.93
C ASN A 243 -29.95 -8.41 -20.64
N THR A 244 -29.98 -8.35 -21.97
CA THR A 244 -29.18 -7.40 -22.78
C THR A 244 -30.00 -6.41 -23.59
N ALA A 245 -31.32 -6.59 -23.66
CA ALA A 245 -32.21 -5.73 -24.43
C ALA A 245 -33.64 -5.80 -23.89
N TRP A 246 -34.38 -4.72 -24.07
CA TRP A 246 -35.81 -4.68 -23.77
C TRP A 246 -36.61 -5.64 -24.68
N VAL A 247 -37.47 -6.46 -24.10
CA VAL A 247 -38.48 -7.27 -24.79
C VAL A 247 -39.88 -6.93 -24.29
N SER A 248 -40.92 -7.23 -25.09
CA SER A 248 -42.30 -6.86 -24.77
C SER A 248 -42.86 -7.53 -23.51
N THR A 249 -42.17 -8.53 -22.96
CA THR A 249 -42.52 -9.20 -21.71
C THR A 249 -41.79 -8.63 -20.49
N ASP A 250 -40.89 -7.67 -20.69
CA ASP A 250 -40.16 -7.05 -19.58
C ASP A 250 -41.08 -6.13 -18.77
N PRO A 251 -41.03 -6.21 -17.43
CA PRO A 251 -41.79 -5.31 -16.57
C PRO A 251 -41.25 -3.88 -16.68
N LEU A 252 -42.17 -2.91 -16.75
CA LEU A 252 -41.83 -1.47 -16.76
C LEU A 252 -41.27 -0.99 -15.41
N PHE A 253 -41.65 -1.67 -14.31
CA PHE A 253 -41.27 -1.36 -12.94
C PHE A 253 -41.28 -2.64 -12.09
#